data_AF-F9Z8H4-F1
#
_entry.id   AF-F9Z8H4-F1
#
_cell.length_a   1.000
_cell.length_b   1.000
_cell.length_c   1.000
_cell.angle_alpha   90.00
_cell.angle_beta   90.00
_cell.angle_gamma   90.00
#
_symmetry.space_group_name_H-M   'P 1'
#
loop_
_entity.id
_entity.type
_entity.pdbx_description
1 polymer ?
#
loop_
_entity_poly.entity_id
_entity_poly.type
_entity_poly.pdbx_seq_one_letter_code
_entity_poly.pdbx_strand_id
1 'polypeptide(L)'
;MIYKVQFQIHRRGYRKLRLEGLYVPETGVEMSVPEMKRDVTEFIKRQLSSRNKEFENFQVELTVFKKLKTDFMYHPKSSEELTIIKEESDGTDE
;
A
#
# COMPACT_ATOMS: atom_id res chain seq x y z
N MET A 1 7.71 -8.12 -8.82
CA MET A 1 7.76 -6.90 -9.69
C MET A 1 7.06 -5.76 -8.97
N ILE A 2 7.52 -4.52 -9.05
CA ILE A 2 6.89 -3.38 -8.35
C ILE A 2 6.16 -2.50 -9.37
N TYR A 3 4.99 -1.99 -9.01
CA TYR A 3 4.18 -1.10 -9.83
C TYR A 3 3.89 0.20 -9.09
N LYS A 4 4.06 1.35 -9.76
CA LYS A 4 3.48 2.61 -9.30
C LYS A 4 2.00 2.62 -9.63
N VAL A 5 1.17 2.89 -8.62
CA VAL A 5 -0.28 3.03 -8.79
C VAL A 5 -0.74 4.41 -8.36
N GLN A 6 -1.76 4.94 -9.02
CA GLN A 6 -2.44 6.16 -8.60
C GLN A 6 -3.95 5.99 -8.73
N PHE A 7 -4.66 6.50 -7.75
CA PHE A 7 -6.11 6.52 -7.71
C PHE A 7 -6.63 7.95 -7.63
N GLN A 8 -7.76 8.20 -8.28
CA GLN A 8 -8.57 9.39 -8.06
C GLN A 8 -9.82 8.98 -7.28
N ILE A 9 -10.09 9.69 -6.19
CA ILE A 9 -11.28 9.51 -5.37
C ILE A 9 -12.15 10.73 -5.55
N HIS A 10 -13.42 10.53 -5.93
CA HIS A 10 -14.31 11.64 -6.17
C HIS A 10 -15.77 11.31 -5.87
N ARG A 11 -16.52 12.34 -5.45
CA ARG A 11 -17.96 12.33 -5.22
C ARG A 11 -18.47 13.74 -5.48
N ARG A 12 -19.68 13.87 -6.04
CA ARG A 12 -20.29 15.18 -6.28
C ARG A 12 -20.40 15.97 -4.96
N GLY A 13 -20.00 17.24 -4.99
CA GLY A 13 -19.98 18.11 -3.81
C GLY A 13 -18.70 18.03 -2.97
N TYR A 14 -17.78 17.11 -3.30
CA TYR A 14 -16.49 16.97 -2.62
C TYR A 14 -15.33 17.32 -3.55
N ARG A 15 -14.24 17.82 -2.98
CA ARG A 15 -12.99 18.01 -3.72
C ARG A 15 -12.42 16.64 -4.12
N LYS A 16 -11.96 16.54 -5.37
CA LYS A 16 -11.25 15.35 -5.86
C LYS A 16 -9.95 15.13 -5.08
N LEU A 17 -9.71 13.90 -4.65
CA LEU A 17 -8.49 13.49 -3.98
C LEU A 17 -7.68 12.55 -4.87
N ARG A 18 -6.37 12.58 -4.71
CA ARG A 18 -5.43 11.68 -5.38
C ARG A 18 -4.70 10.86 -4.34
N LEU A 19 -4.66 9.55 -4.54
CA LEU A 19 -3.80 8.65 -3.80
C LEU A 19 -2.71 8.12 -4.73
N GLU A 20 -1.49 8.01 -4.22
CA GLU A 20 -0.37 7.38 -4.92
C GLU A 20 0.23 6.32 -4.03
N GLY A 21 0.71 5.23 -4.62
CA GLY A 21 1.33 4.14 -3.87
C GLY A 21 2.14 3.22 -4.75
N LEU A 22 2.75 2.23 -4.10
CA LEU A 22 3.44 1.12 -4.74
C LEU A 22 2.62 -0.15 -4.52
N TYR A 23 2.46 -0.92 -5.59
CA TYR A 23 1.83 -2.23 -5.57
C TYR A 23 2.91 -3.29 -5.84
N VAL A 24 2.99 -4.26 -4.94
CA VAL A 24 3.84 -5.44 -5.07
C VAL A 24 2.89 -6.64 -5.05
N PRO A 25 2.73 -7.36 -6.18
CA PRO A 25 1.90 -8.55 -6.23
C PRO A 25 2.54 -9.65 -5.38
N GLU A 26 1.70 -10.57 -4.89
CA GLU A 26 2.12 -11.71 -4.11
C GLU A 26 3.09 -12.61 -4.89
N THR A 27 4.17 -13.04 -4.23
CA THR A 27 5.21 -13.86 -4.84
C THR A 27 4.71 -15.29 -5.05
N GLY A 28 4.94 -15.85 -6.24
CA GLY A 28 4.53 -17.22 -6.56
C GLY A 28 3.13 -17.35 -7.18
N VAL A 29 2.38 -16.24 -7.29
CA VAL A 29 1.10 -16.19 -8.01
C VAL A 29 1.31 -15.50 -9.35
N GLU A 30 1.12 -16.22 -10.46
CA GLU A 30 1.05 -15.60 -11.78
C GLU A 30 -0.32 -14.93 -11.95
N MET A 31 -0.36 -13.61 -11.74
CA MET A 31 -1.52 -12.79 -12.07
C MET A 31 -1.33 -12.09 -13.41
N SER A 32 -2.38 -12.03 -14.22
CA SER A 32 -2.43 -11.12 -15.36
C SER A 32 -2.52 -9.66 -14.91
N VAL A 33 -2.12 -8.72 -15.78
CA VAL A 33 -2.23 -7.28 -15.46
C VAL A 33 -3.66 -6.84 -15.11
N PRO A 34 -4.73 -7.30 -15.81
CA PRO A 34 -6.10 -7.02 -15.40
C PRO A 34 -6.45 -7.50 -13.99
N GLU A 35 -5.99 -8.69 -13.61
CA GLU A 35 -6.20 -9.23 -12.25
C GLU A 35 -5.48 -8.39 -11.21
N MET A 36 -4.21 -8.04 -11.44
CA MET A 36 -3.46 -7.15 -10.55
C MET A 36 -4.16 -5.79 -10.35
N LYS A 37 -4.72 -5.22 -11.42
CA LYS A 37 -5.46 -3.95 -11.36
C LYS A 37 -6.75 -4.09 -10.53
N ARG A 38 -7.45 -5.21 -10.65
CA ARG A 38 -8.65 -5.50 -9.83
C ARG A 38 -8.27 -5.67 -8.37
N ASP A 39 -7.28 -6.51 -8.09
CA ASP A 39 -6.75 -6.79 -6.76
C ASP A 39 -6.39 -5.50 -6.01
N VAL A 40 -5.51 -4.66 -6.58
CA VAL A 40 -5.11 -3.41 -5.93
C VAL A 40 -6.29 -2.43 -5.76
N THR A 41 -7.25 -2.42 -6.69
CA THR A 41 -8.43 -1.55 -6.59
C THR A 41 -9.35 -1.99 -5.45
N GLU A 42 -9.59 -3.29 -5.32
CA GLU A 42 -10.39 -3.87 -4.24
C GLU A 42 -9.74 -3.65 -2.88
N PHE A 43 -8.41 -3.83 -2.79
CA PHE A 43 -7.65 -3.51 -1.58
C PHE A 43 -7.84 -2.06 -1.15
N ILE A 44 -7.68 -1.09 -2.08
CA ILE A 44 -7.85 0.33 -1.75
C ILE A 44 -9.27 0.65 -1.32
N LYS A 45 -10.29 0.13 -2.01
CA LYS A 45 -11.69 0.30 -1.60
C LYS A 45 -11.93 -0.23 -0.19
N ARG A 46 -11.45 -1.45 0.12
CA ARG A 46 -11.57 -2.05 1.45
C ARG A 46 -10.88 -1.22 2.52
N GLN A 47 -9.66 -0.76 2.27
CA GLN A 47 -8.89 0.08 3.20
C GLN A 47 -9.54 1.44 3.47
N LEU A 48 -10.15 2.06 2.45
CA LEU A 48 -10.85 3.33 2.63
C LEU A 48 -12.13 3.14 3.44
N SER A 49 -12.97 2.17 3.07
CA SER A 49 -14.21 1.88 3.76
C SER A 49 -14.00 1.41 5.20
N SER A 50 -12.91 0.67 5.48
CA SER A 50 -12.59 0.25 6.85
C SER A 50 -12.19 1.42 7.76
N ARG A 51 -11.63 2.49 7.20
CA ARG A 51 -11.29 3.72 7.94
C ARG A 51 -12.49 4.63 8.11
N ASN A 52 -13.32 4.77 7.07
CA ASN A 52 -14.57 5.52 7.11
C ASN A 52 -15.55 4.98 6.06
N LYS A 53 -16.71 4.50 6.53
CA LYS A 53 -17.77 3.96 5.67
C LYS A 53 -18.31 4.96 4.64
N GLU A 54 -18.15 6.26 4.85
CA GLU A 54 -18.57 7.27 3.88
C GLU A 54 -17.91 7.08 2.50
N PHE A 55 -16.69 6.52 2.47
CA PHE A 55 -15.96 6.22 1.23
C PHE A 55 -16.66 5.21 0.31
N GLU A 56 -17.61 4.42 0.80
CA GLU A 56 -18.44 3.55 -0.05
C GLU A 56 -19.27 4.36 -1.07
N ASN A 57 -19.56 5.63 -0.77
CA ASN A 57 -20.29 6.54 -1.66
C ASN A 57 -19.38 7.31 -2.62
N PHE A 58 -18.07 7.07 -2.59
CA PHE A 58 -17.11 7.72 -3.48
C PHE A 58 -16.72 6.79 -4.63
N GLN A 59 -16.55 7.38 -5.80
CA GLN A 59 -15.96 6.69 -6.94
C GLN A 59 -14.44 6.65 -6.76
N VAL A 60 -13.87 5.45 -6.86
CA VAL A 60 -12.43 5.19 -6.75
C VAL A 60 -11.94 4.65 -8.09
N GLU A 61 -11.14 5.44 -8.81
CA GLU A 61 -10.66 5.12 -10.16
C GLU A 61 -9.14 4.97 -10.18
N LEU A 62 -8.66 3.82 -10.66
CA LEU A 62 -7.25 3.61 -10.94
C LEU A 62 -6.86 4.40 -12.21
N THR A 63 -6.04 5.43 -12.04
CA THR A 63 -5.63 6.33 -13.13
C THR A 63 -4.22 6.04 -13.65
N VAL A 64 -3.35 5.49 -12.80
CA VAL A 64 -2.00 5.05 -13.20
C VAL A 64 -1.74 3.65 -12.69
N PHE A 65 -1.19 2.80 -13.55
CA PHE A 65 -0.65 1.49 -13.21
C PHE A 65 0.58 1.26 -14.08
N LYS A 66 1.78 1.51 -13.52
CA LYS A 66 3.04 1.51 -14.26
C LYS A 66 4.04 0.58 -13.59
N LYS A 67 4.53 -0.42 -14.33
CA LYS A 67 5.64 -1.26 -13.89
C LYS A 67 6.88 -0.39 -13.69
N LEU A 68 7.50 -0.49 -12.52
CA LEU A 68 8.77 0.14 -12.23
C LEU A 68 9.90 -0.84 -12.54
N LYS A 69 10.94 -0.33 -13.20
CA LYS A 69 12.23 -1.02 -13.32
C LYS A 69 13.09 -0.49 -12.19
N THR A 70 13.36 -1.33 -11.19
CA THR A 70 14.04 -0.95 -9.96
C THR A 70 15.11 -1.97 -9.67
N ASP A 71 16.34 -1.51 -9.44
CA ASP A 71 17.47 -2.38 -9.08
C ASP A 71 17.53 -2.64 -7.57
N PHE A 72 17.05 -1.70 -6.75
CA PHE A 72 16.99 -1.83 -5.30
C PHE A 72 15.77 -1.11 -4.69
N MET A 73 15.37 -1.54 -3.50
CA MET A 73 14.40 -0.87 -2.64
C MET A 73 14.98 -0.88 -1.22
N TYR A 74 15.11 0.29 -0.59
CA TYR A 74 15.72 0.42 0.72
C TYR A 74 14.68 0.88 1.73
N HIS A 75 14.51 0.09 2.79
CA HIS A 75 13.68 0.43 3.94
C HIS A 75 14.63 0.68 5.12
N PRO A 76 14.88 1.95 5.51
CA PRO A 76 15.72 2.26 6.66
C PRO A 76 14.98 1.88 7.95
N LYS A 77 15.07 0.60 8.33
CA LYS A 77 14.54 -0.02 9.56
C LYS A 77 13.01 -0.02 9.69
N SER A 78 12.38 -1.19 9.67
CA SER A 78 11.01 -1.33 10.16
C SER A 78 11.02 -1.10 11.66
N SER A 79 10.00 -0.43 12.18
CA SER A 79 9.85 -0.08 13.61
C SER A 79 9.76 -1.30 14.56
N GLU A 80 9.86 -2.52 14.04
CA GLU A 80 9.67 -3.78 14.78
C GLU A 80 10.99 -4.37 15.32
N GLU A 81 12.16 -3.92 14.86
CA GLU A 81 13.46 -4.41 15.35
C GLU A 81 13.98 -3.67 16.60
N LEU A 82 13.33 -2.58 17.04
CA LEU A 82 13.79 -1.80 18.20
C LEU A 82 13.42 -2.40 19.57
N THR A 83 12.50 -3.36 19.62
CA THR A 83 12.11 -4.04 20.87
C THR A 83 13.06 -5.16 21.28
N ILE A 84 13.87 -5.71 20.36
CA ILE A 84 14.77 -6.84 20.68
C ILE A 84 16.09 -6.33 21.28
N ILE A 85 16.57 -5.16 20.87
CA ILE A 85 17.90 -4.66 21.28
C ILE A 85 17.90 -4.09 22.71
N LYS A 86 16.73 -3.86 23.33
CA LYS A 86 16.65 -3.28 24.69
C LYS A 86 16.63 -4.32 25.82
N GLU A 87 16.36 -5.60 25.53
CA GLU A 87 16.33 -6.65 26.56
C GLU A 87 17.69 -7.34 26.77
N GLU A 88 18.64 -7.24 25.84
CA GLU A 88 19.99 -7.81 26.01
C GLU A 88 20.98 -6.89 26.73
N SER A 89 20.62 -5.64 27.05
CA SER A 89 21.52 -4.69 27.72
C SER A 89 21.26 -4.48 29.21
N ASP A 90 20.42 -5.30 29.86
CA ASP A 90 20.10 -5.17 31.30
C ASP A 90 20.43 -6.43 32.11
N GLY A 91 21.59 -7.01 31.82
CA GLY A 91 22.12 -8.13 32.60
C GLY A 91 23.61 -8.25 32.41
N THR A 92 24.38 -7.53 33.22
CA THR A 92 25.43 -8.06 34.13
C THR A 92 26.22 -6.86 34.66
N ASP A 93 26.02 -6.48 35.92
CA ASP A 93 27.07 -5.87 36.74
C ASP A 93 26.88 -6.46 38.15
N GLU A 94 27.77 -7.40 38.51
CA GLU A 94 28.01 -7.86 39.88
C GLU A 94 28.72 -6.78 40.70
#